data_AF-A0A651DUP6-F1
#
_entry.id   AF-A0A651DUP6-F1
#
_cell.length_a   1.000
_cell.length_b   1.000
_cell.length_c   1.000
_cell.angle_alpha   90.00
_cell.angle_beta   90.00
_cell.angle_gamma   90.00
#
_symmetry.space_group_name_H-M   'P 1'
#
loop_
_entity.id
_entity.type
_entity.pdbx_description
1 polymer ?
#
loop_
_entity_poly.entity_id
_entity_poly.type
_entity_poly.pdbx_seq_one_letter_code
_entity_poly.pdbx_strand_id
1 'polypeptide(L)'
;MKSFKIVLTLMVLFSAIVALVACTDEVSAHDAYVTLDINPSIELVVTPREKVIYANPLNEDAEMLLLGLDLVGMDLDDAIDLIITEAINLGFIDVDAEEVTIAVTSIAEQAELGNIIRERVKAIINQAFMNRAMMGRAEDKGFVPDFVAEAESYGVTPGFLFLARQVTEMDDEISLEEALDMTVDELNAILRTRATEHKAVAHALRDQFLAERDAVLAEYQDLIQALLEQLETAEPEDQPAILAELADLRADLLDALGNLRDEFLAQSEALRLEMHGMRQQRIEAHRQDVEDFLDEMEQRRQEMQDRINDFQHGRPRP
;
A
#
# COMPACT_ATOMS: atom_id res chain seq x y z
N MET A 1 25.68 -20.42 10.29
CA MET A 1 25.96 -19.85 11.63
C MET A 1 26.16 -18.32 11.64
N LYS A 2 26.39 -17.65 10.49
CA LYS A 2 26.31 -16.18 10.41
C LYS A 2 24.87 -15.69 10.20
N SER A 3 24.10 -16.34 9.33
CA SER A 3 22.65 -16.09 9.15
C SER A 3 21.85 -16.19 10.45
N PHE A 4 22.08 -17.23 11.26
CA PHE A 4 21.40 -17.40 12.55
C PHE A 4 21.74 -16.31 13.59
N LYS A 5 22.90 -15.67 13.47
CA LYS A 5 23.29 -14.55 14.35
C LYS A 5 22.63 -13.24 13.93
N ILE A 6 22.37 -13.05 12.63
CA ILE A 6 21.69 -11.85 12.11
C ILE A 6 20.22 -11.85 12.55
N VAL A 7 19.53 -12.98 12.40
CA VAL A 7 18.12 -13.15 12.84
C VAL A 7 17.94 -12.92 14.34
N LEU A 8 18.85 -13.46 15.17
CA LEU A 8 18.78 -13.28 16.63
C LEU A 8 19.06 -11.82 17.06
N THR A 9 19.86 -11.09 16.29
CA THR A 9 20.19 -9.68 16.58
C THR A 9 19.04 -8.76 16.18
N LEU A 10 18.36 -9.05 15.07
CA LEU A 10 17.12 -8.37 14.66
C LEU A 10 15.99 -8.55 15.67
N MET A 11 15.83 -9.76 16.23
CA MET A 11 14.78 -10.07 17.22
C MET A 11 14.98 -9.32 18.55
N VAL A 12 16.23 -9.17 19.02
CA VAL A 12 16.54 -8.39 20.24
C VAL A 12 16.37 -6.88 19.98
N LEU A 13 16.71 -6.40 18.78
CA LEU A 13 16.47 -5.02 18.37
C LEU A 13 14.97 -4.70 18.29
N PHE A 14 14.15 -5.65 17.81
CA PHE A 14 12.69 -5.56 17.74
C PHE A 14 12.08 -5.27 19.12
N SER A 15 12.49 -6.03 20.16
CA SER A 15 12.00 -5.80 21.52
C SER A 15 12.44 -4.47 22.16
N ALA A 16 13.55 -3.88 21.71
CA ALA A 16 14.07 -2.63 22.24
C ALA A 16 13.47 -1.39 21.55
N ILE A 17 13.05 -1.51 20.29
CA ILE A 17 12.42 -0.42 19.51
C ILE A 17 10.95 -0.25 19.88
N VAL A 18 10.23 -1.36 20.14
CA VAL A 18 8.83 -1.33 20.64
C VAL A 18 8.69 -0.53 21.95
N ALA A 19 9.74 -0.43 22.76
CA ALA A 19 9.72 0.33 24.01
C ALA A 19 9.95 1.85 23.86
N LEU A 20 10.34 2.34 22.68
CA LEU A 20 10.82 3.71 22.48
C LEU A 20 9.94 4.59 21.58
N VAL A 21 8.96 4.03 20.88
CA VAL A 21 8.01 4.77 20.05
C VAL A 21 6.66 4.90 20.77
N ALA A 22 6.67 5.63 21.89
CA ALA A 22 5.45 6.15 22.52
C ALA A 22 5.42 7.67 22.33
N CYS A 23 5.49 8.12 21.08
CA CYS A 23 5.09 9.49 20.72
C CYS A 23 3.65 9.41 20.24
N THR A 24 2.73 9.78 21.13
CA THR A 24 1.30 9.91 20.84
C THR A 24 1.09 11.12 19.95
N ASP A 25 1.02 10.91 18.64
CA ASP A 25 0.31 11.84 17.78
C ASP A 25 -1.17 11.79 18.18
N GLU A 26 -1.75 12.94 18.51
CA GLU A 26 -3.16 13.03 18.88
C GLU A 26 -4.02 12.42 17.76
N VAL A 27 -4.84 11.44 18.11
CA VAL A 27 -5.85 10.83 17.24
C VAL A 27 -6.79 11.96 16.80
N SER A 28 -6.56 12.47 15.58
CA SER A 28 -7.50 13.38 14.93
C SER A 28 -8.71 12.55 14.55
N ALA A 29 -9.84 12.82 15.19
CA ALA A 29 -11.07 12.03 15.12
C ALA A 29 -11.82 12.09 13.76
N HIS A 30 -11.13 12.31 12.63
CA HIS A 30 -11.77 12.60 11.34
C HIS A 30 -10.92 12.24 10.13
N ASP A 31 -10.11 11.19 10.20
CA ASP A 31 -9.21 10.90 9.08
C ASP A 31 -9.88 10.02 8.02
N ALA A 32 -9.44 10.17 6.77
CA ALA A 32 -9.99 9.47 5.63
C ALA A 32 -9.01 8.42 5.13
N TYR A 33 -9.45 7.18 5.10
CA TYR A 33 -8.80 6.11 4.36
C TYR A 33 -9.09 6.27 2.86
N VAL A 34 -8.09 6.11 2.01
CA VAL A 34 -8.18 6.29 0.56
C VAL A 34 -7.45 5.15 -0.13
N THR A 35 -8.01 4.60 -1.21
CA THR A 35 -7.25 3.70 -2.10
C THR A 35 -7.15 4.24 -3.51
N LEU A 36 -6.04 3.92 -4.16
CA LEU A 36 -5.73 4.24 -5.55
C LEU A 36 -5.40 2.92 -6.27
N ASP A 37 -6.26 2.49 -7.19
CA ASP A 37 -6.00 1.34 -8.06
C ASP A 37 -5.57 1.84 -9.43
N ILE A 38 -4.26 1.94 -9.62
CA ILE A 38 -3.59 2.27 -10.88
C ILE A 38 -3.26 0.99 -11.66
N ASN A 39 -3.29 -0.16 -10.97
CA ASN A 39 -2.60 -1.39 -11.32
C ASN A 39 -1.08 -1.12 -11.41
N PRO A 40 -0.47 -0.68 -10.30
CA PRO A 40 -0.60 -1.20 -8.92
C PRO A 40 -1.66 -0.57 -8.00
N SER A 41 -1.92 -1.18 -6.83
CA SER A 41 -2.92 -0.72 -5.84
C SER A 41 -2.28 -0.22 -4.54
N ILE A 42 -2.63 0.99 -4.10
CA ILE A 42 -2.06 1.66 -2.93
C ILE A 42 -3.19 2.09 -1.98
N GLU A 43 -2.93 2.05 -0.68
CA GLU A 43 -3.76 2.68 0.34
C GLU A 43 -3.04 3.84 1.03
N LEU A 44 -3.81 4.87 1.41
CA LEU A 44 -3.37 6.05 2.13
C LEU A 44 -4.33 6.32 3.29
N VAL A 45 -3.83 6.91 4.37
CA VAL A 45 -4.69 7.60 5.35
C VAL A 45 -4.33 9.07 5.35
N VAL A 46 -5.36 9.90 5.24
CA VAL A 46 -5.26 11.34 4.98
C VAL A 46 -6.03 12.09 6.06
N THR A 47 -5.43 13.15 6.59
CA THR A 47 -6.10 14.02 7.56
C THR A 47 -7.18 14.91 6.91
N PRO A 48 -8.10 15.51 7.69
CA PRO A 48 -9.00 16.55 7.21
C PRO A 48 -8.32 17.74 6.54
N ARG A 49 -7.03 17.95 6.80
CA ARG A 49 -6.21 19.01 6.20
C ARG A 49 -5.48 18.55 4.94
N GLU A 50 -5.90 17.43 4.35
CA GLU A 50 -5.33 16.85 3.13
C GLU A 50 -3.83 16.49 3.29
N LYS A 51 -3.40 16.13 4.51
CA LYS A 51 -2.04 15.60 4.75
C LYS A 51 -2.03 14.09 4.80
N VAL A 52 -1.14 13.47 4.01
CA VAL A 52 -0.89 12.03 4.06
C VAL A 52 -0.14 11.68 5.33
N ILE A 53 -0.67 10.73 6.11
CA ILE A 53 -0.07 10.28 7.38
C ILE A 53 0.18 8.78 7.41
N TYR A 54 -0.26 8.08 6.37
CA TYR A 54 -0.02 6.66 6.13
C TYR A 54 -0.02 6.41 4.62
N ALA A 55 0.86 5.52 4.17
CA ALA A 55 0.87 4.98 2.83
C ALA A 55 1.38 3.54 2.87
N ASN A 56 0.69 2.62 2.20
CA ASN A 56 1.06 1.21 2.18
C ASN A 56 0.70 0.57 0.83
N PRO A 57 1.54 -0.33 0.31
CA PRO A 57 1.22 -1.10 -0.89
C PRO A 57 0.15 -2.17 -0.59
N LEU A 58 -0.84 -2.31 -1.47
CA LEU A 58 -1.85 -3.37 -1.39
C LEU A 58 -1.49 -4.61 -2.21
N ASN A 59 -0.48 -4.52 -3.08
CA ASN A 59 0.00 -5.62 -3.90
C ASN A 59 1.51 -5.51 -4.18
N GLU A 60 2.11 -6.58 -4.71
CA GLU A 60 3.56 -6.69 -4.98
C GLU A 60 4.06 -5.59 -5.93
N ASP A 61 3.27 -5.25 -6.96
CA ASP A 61 3.60 -4.16 -7.87
C ASP A 61 3.62 -2.79 -7.16
N ALA A 62 2.76 -2.59 -6.17
CA ALA A 62 2.74 -1.37 -5.37
C ALA A 62 3.95 -1.26 -4.43
N GLU A 63 4.53 -2.38 -3.97
CA GLU A 63 5.76 -2.37 -3.17
C GLU A 63 6.90 -1.72 -3.98
N MET A 64 7.01 -2.09 -5.26
CA MET A 64 7.97 -1.49 -6.18
C MET A 64 7.69 -0.01 -6.43
N LEU A 65 6.42 0.36 -6.64
CA LEU A 65 6.03 1.75 -6.86
C LEU A 65 6.33 2.65 -5.66
N LEU A 66 6.09 2.17 -4.44
CA LEU A 66 6.28 2.96 -3.21
C LEU A 66 7.71 2.91 -2.67
N LEU A 67 8.56 2.03 -3.18
CA LEU A 67 9.93 1.80 -2.71
C LEU A 67 10.77 3.08 -2.61
N GLY A 68 10.63 3.97 -3.61
CA GLY A 68 11.38 5.22 -3.69
C GLY A 68 10.65 6.44 -3.14
N LEU A 69 9.41 6.29 -2.66
CA LEU A 69 8.55 7.42 -2.32
C LEU A 69 8.50 7.65 -0.80
N ASP A 70 8.65 8.90 -0.38
CA ASP A 70 8.39 9.32 1.00
C ASP A 70 7.10 10.13 1.06
N LEU A 71 5.97 9.42 1.18
CA LEU A 71 4.62 10.00 1.08
C LEU A 71 4.12 10.68 2.36
N VAL A 72 4.66 10.27 3.51
CA VAL A 72 4.15 10.68 4.82
C VAL A 72 4.54 12.13 5.12
N GLY A 73 3.54 12.97 5.43
CA GLY A 73 3.70 14.40 5.70
C GLY A 73 3.45 15.30 4.48
N MET A 74 3.38 14.74 3.27
CA MET A 74 3.06 15.52 2.06
C MET A 74 1.60 15.93 1.99
N ASP A 75 1.35 17.01 1.25
CA ASP A 75 0.00 17.37 0.81
C ASP A 75 -0.52 16.30 -0.17
N LEU A 76 -1.83 16.04 -0.10
CA LEU A 76 -2.50 15.02 -0.91
C LEU A 76 -2.28 15.24 -2.41
N ASP A 77 -2.32 16.49 -2.85
CA ASP A 77 -2.07 16.90 -4.24
C ASP A 77 -0.67 16.45 -4.71
N ASP A 78 0.36 16.76 -3.93
CA ASP A 78 1.75 16.43 -4.26
C ASP A 78 2.01 14.92 -4.18
N ALA A 79 1.44 14.25 -3.17
CA ALA A 79 1.58 12.80 -3.00
C ALA A 79 0.97 12.03 -4.18
N ILE A 80 -0.23 12.40 -4.63
CA ILE A 80 -0.88 11.75 -5.78
C ILE A 80 -0.12 12.04 -7.08
N ASP A 81 0.33 13.28 -7.31
CA ASP A 81 1.10 13.61 -8.51
C ASP A 81 2.43 12.85 -8.57
N LEU A 82 3.09 12.67 -7.42
CA LEU A 82 4.30 11.87 -7.29
C LEU A 82 4.05 10.38 -7.57
N ILE A 83 2.98 9.81 -7.01
CA ILE A 83 2.56 8.41 -7.28
C ILE A 83 2.31 8.20 -8.77
N ILE A 84 1.56 9.11 -9.42
CA ILE A 84 1.27 9.01 -10.87
C ILE A 84 2.55 9.13 -11.69
N THR A 85 3.44 10.06 -11.32
CA THR A 85 4.73 10.25 -12.00
C THR A 85 5.57 9.00 -11.92
N GLU A 86 5.68 8.41 -10.74
CA GLU A 86 6.49 7.19 -10.56
C GLU A 86 5.84 5.99 -11.24
N ALA A 87 4.50 5.89 -11.25
CA ALA A 87 3.79 4.85 -11.99
C ALA A 87 4.04 4.94 -13.52
N ILE A 88 4.17 6.14 -14.08
CA ILE A 88 4.59 6.34 -15.47
C ILE A 88 6.05 5.93 -15.67
N ASN A 89 6.96 6.37 -14.79
CA ASN A 89 8.39 6.07 -14.90
C ASN A 89 8.67 4.57 -14.88
N LEU A 90 7.94 3.83 -14.04
CA LEU A 90 8.05 2.38 -13.91
C LEU A 90 7.25 1.62 -14.98
N GLY A 91 6.50 2.33 -15.83
CA GLY A 91 5.74 1.74 -16.95
C GLY A 91 4.42 1.08 -16.55
N PHE A 92 3.90 1.34 -15.34
CA PHE A 92 2.57 0.90 -14.93
C PHE A 92 1.46 1.71 -15.61
N ILE A 93 1.73 2.98 -15.91
CA ILE A 93 0.87 3.82 -16.74
C ILE A 93 1.53 3.94 -18.12
N ASP A 94 0.89 3.34 -19.12
CA ASP A 94 1.28 3.51 -20.52
C ASP A 94 0.77 4.87 -21.04
N VAL A 95 1.72 5.75 -21.40
CA VAL A 95 1.43 7.10 -21.90
C VAL A 95 0.82 7.09 -23.30
N ASP A 96 0.98 5.99 -24.04
CA ASP A 96 0.45 5.81 -25.40
C ASP A 96 -0.90 5.06 -25.42
N ALA A 97 -1.41 4.66 -24.24
CA ALA A 97 -2.69 3.97 -24.13
C ALA A 97 -3.86 4.86 -24.60
N GLU A 98 -4.88 4.24 -25.21
CA GLU A 98 -6.09 4.94 -25.65
C GLU A 98 -6.87 5.56 -24.48
N GLU A 99 -6.91 4.89 -23.33
CA GLU A 99 -7.51 5.39 -22.10
C GLU A 99 -6.88 4.72 -20.87
N VAL A 100 -6.48 5.53 -19.87
CA VAL A 100 -6.02 5.06 -18.56
C VAL A 100 -7.08 5.35 -17.51
N THR A 101 -7.41 4.38 -16.67
CA THR A 101 -8.40 4.55 -15.60
C THR A 101 -7.77 4.26 -14.25
N ILE A 102 -7.98 5.16 -13.27
CA ILE A 102 -7.57 4.95 -11.87
C ILE A 102 -8.82 4.85 -11.01
N ALA A 103 -8.99 3.72 -10.31
CA ALA A 103 -10.13 3.54 -9.41
C ALA A 103 -9.82 4.09 -8.01
N VAL A 104 -10.77 4.82 -7.43
CA VAL A 104 -10.59 5.53 -6.16
C VAL A 104 -11.70 5.13 -5.19
N THR A 105 -11.34 4.83 -3.95
CA THR A 105 -12.28 4.76 -2.83
C THR A 105 -11.85 5.71 -1.72
N SER A 106 -12.81 6.19 -0.92
CA SER A 106 -12.49 6.87 0.33
C SER A 106 -13.53 6.55 1.40
N ILE A 107 -13.04 6.26 2.60
CA ILE A 107 -13.83 5.83 3.76
C ILE A 107 -13.40 6.71 4.94
N ALA A 108 -14.36 7.37 5.57
CA ALA A 108 -14.17 8.20 6.75
C ALA A 108 -15.36 8.00 7.69
N GLU A 109 -15.18 8.31 8.97
CA GLU A 109 -16.26 8.22 9.97
C GLU A 109 -17.50 9.03 9.55
N GLN A 110 -17.27 10.23 8.99
CA GLN A 110 -18.31 11.04 8.36
C GLN A 110 -18.33 10.77 6.85
N ALA A 111 -19.44 10.23 6.36
CA ALA A 111 -19.61 9.91 4.95
C ALA A 111 -19.44 11.14 4.03
N GLU A 112 -19.85 12.34 4.47
CA GLU A 112 -19.60 13.58 3.72
C GLU A 112 -18.12 13.86 3.52
N LEU A 113 -17.29 13.65 4.56
CA LEU A 113 -15.85 13.85 4.46
C LEU A 113 -15.22 12.85 3.49
N GLY A 114 -15.58 11.57 3.58
CA GLY A 114 -15.11 10.55 2.63
C GLY A 114 -15.48 10.90 1.19
N ASN A 115 -16.70 11.42 0.96
CA ASN A 115 -17.11 11.89 -0.36
C ASN A 115 -16.27 13.10 -0.84
N ILE A 116 -16.03 14.09 0.02
CA ILE A 116 -15.22 15.26 -0.31
C ILE A 116 -13.80 14.84 -0.71
N ILE A 117 -13.16 13.99 0.10
CA ILE A 117 -11.80 13.49 -0.16
C ILE A 117 -11.78 12.66 -1.45
N ARG A 118 -12.76 11.77 -1.68
CA ARG A 118 -12.83 10.99 -2.93
C ARG A 118 -12.92 11.87 -4.16
N GLU A 119 -13.81 12.86 -4.17
CA GLU A 119 -13.95 13.77 -5.32
C GLU A 119 -12.71 14.66 -5.50
N ARG A 120 -12.06 15.05 -4.39
CA ARG A 120 -10.78 15.78 -4.40
C ARG A 120 -9.67 14.96 -5.06
N VAL A 121 -9.50 13.71 -4.64
CA VAL A 121 -8.54 12.75 -5.23
C VAL A 121 -8.78 12.56 -6.72
N LYS A 122 -10.05 12.35 -7.12
CA LYS A 122 -10.42 12.22 -8.54
C LYS A 122 -10.08 13.48 -9.35
N ALA A 123 -10.32 14.66 -8.78
CA ALA A 123 -9.97 15.92 -9.44
C ALA A 123 -8.46 16.07 -9.63
N ILE A 124 -7.64 15.72 -8.62
CA ILE A 124 -6.17 15.76 -8.69
C ILE A 124 -5.67 14.81 -9.80
N ILE A 125 -6.16 13.57 -9.82
CA ILE A 125 -5.80 12.58 -10.85
C ILE A 125 -6.15 13.08 -12.26
N ASN A 126 -7.39 13.56 -12.44
CA ASN A 126 -7.84 14.08 -13.74
C ASN A 126 -6.99 15.28 -14.19
N GLN A 127 -6.61 16.16 -13.26
CA GLN A 127 -5.73 17.28 -13.54
C GLN A 127 -4.31 16.81 -13.88
N ALA A 128 -3.78 15.81 -13.18
CA ALA A 128 -2.47 15.23 -13.45
C ALA A 128 -2.38 14.61 -14.85
N PHE A 129 -3.44 13.92 -15.31
CA PHE A 129 -3.53 13.42 -16.69
C PHE A 129 -3.63 14.54 -17.72
N MET A 130 -4.48 15.54 -17.48
CA MET A 130 -4.62 16.71 -18.35
C MET A 130 -3.30 17.47 -18.54
N ASN A 131 -2.57 17.70 -17.45
CA ASN A 131 -1.28 18.39 -17.47
C ASN A 131 -0.21 17.63 -18.28
N ARG A 132 -0.34 16.31 -18.35
CA ARG A 132 0.56 15.41 -19.10
C ARG A 132 0.04 15.09 -20.51
N ALA A 133 -1.06 15.73 -20.93
CA ALA A 133 -1.74 15.48 -22.20
C ALA A 133 -2.12 14.01 -22.44
N MET A 134 -2.43 13.28 -21.36
CA MET A 134 -2.85 11.89 -21.41
C MET A 134 -4.36 11.76 -21.39
N MET A 135 -4.86 10.75 -22.11
CA MET A 135 -6.27 10.38 -22.07
C MET A 135 -6.49 9.45 -20.88
N GLY A 136 -6.83 10.03 -19.73
CA GLY A 136 -7.09 9.25 -18.53
C GLY A 136 -8.16 9.86 -17.63
N ARG A 137 -8.79 9.03 -16.79
CA ARG A 137 -9.80 9.46 -15.85
C ARG A 137 -9.77 8.70 -14.53
N ALA A 138 -10.17 9.37 -13.47
CA ALA A 138 -10.45 8.73 -12.18
C ALA A 138 -11.93 8.32 -12.08
N GLU A 139 -12.18 7.13 -11.54
CA GLU A 139 -13.54 6.63 -11.29
C GLU A 139 -13.69 6.05 -9.88
N ASP A 140 -14.92 5.79 -9.46
CA ASP A 140 -15.17 5.17 -8.16
C ASP A 140 -14.80 3.68 -8.22
N LYS A 141 -14.15 3.19 -7.17
CA LYS A 141 -13.83 1.76 -7.04
C LYS A 141 -15.10 0.93 -6.98
N GLY A 142 -15.23 0.01 -7.93
CA GLY A 142 -16.26 -1.01 -7.92
C GLY A 142 -15.88 -2.18 -7.01
N PHE A 143 -16.89 -2.81 -6.39
CA PHE A 143 -16.75 -4.06 -5.67
C PHE A 143 -17.50 -5.17 -6.42
N VAL A 144 -16.93 -6.37 -6.45
CA VAL A 144 -17.57 -7.53 -7.08
C VAL A 144 -18.84 -7.94 -6.31
N PRO A 145 -19.88 -8.49 -6.98
CA PRO A 145 -21.17 -8.79 -6.34
C PRO A 145 -21.08 -9.66 -5.08
N ASP A 146 -20.20 -10.67 -5.08
CA ASP A 146 -20.03 -11.57 -3.94
C ASP A 146 -19.50 -10.82 -2.71
N PHE A 147 -18.59 -9.87 -2.92
CA PHE A 147 -18.04 -9.04 -1.84
C PHE A 147 -19.07 -8.05 -1.30
N VAL A 148 -19.93 -7.52 -2.19
CA VAL A 148 -21.06 -6.67 -1.78
C VAL A 148 -22.05 -7.48 -0.94
N ALA A 149 -22.40 -8.69 -1.37
CA ALA A 149 -23.30 -9.57 -0.64
C ALA A 149 -22.73 -9.97 0.73
N GLU A 150 -21.42 -10.16 0.82
CA GLU A 150 -20.73 -10.41 2.09
C GLU A 150 -20.83 -9.19 3.04
N ALA A 151 -20.54 -7.98 2.56
CA ALA A 151 -20.68 -6.76 3.36
C ALA A 151 -22.13 -6.57 3.84
N GLU A 152 -23.12 -6.80 2.97
CA GLU A 152 -24.54 -6.77 3.33
C GLU A 152 -24.89 -7.83 4.39
N SER A 153 -24.26 -9.01 4.34
CA SER A 153 -24.48 -10.07 5.32
C SER A 153 -24.03 -9.66 6.73
N TYR A 154 -23.00 -8.81 6.81
CA TYR A 154 -22.51 -8.19 8.04
C TYR A 154 -23.24 -6.88 8.39
N GLY A 155 -24.11 -6.37 7.53
CA GLY A 155 -24.84 -5.12 7.74
C GLY A 155 -23.98 -3.87 7.61
N VAL A 156 -22.83 -3.96 6.92
CA VAL A 156 -21.88 -2.86 6.71
C VAL A 156 -21.78 -2.47 5.24
N THR A 157 -21.14 -1.34 4.95
CA THR A 157 -20.86 -0.95 3.55
C THR A 157 -19.69 -1.77 2.99
N PRO A 158 -19.62 -2.01 1.67
CA PRO A 158 -18.48 -2.69 1.05
C PRO A 158 -17.14 -1.99 1.33
N GLY A 159 -17.14 -0.65 1.35
CA GLY A 159 -15.97 0.12 1.74
C GLY A 159 -15.53 -0.19 3.17
N PHE A 160 -16.46 -0.16 4.14
CA PHE A 160 -16.13 -0.48 5.53
C PHE A 160 -15.58 -1.90 5.70
N LEU A 161 -16.20 -2.91 5.06
CA LEU A 161 -15.67 -4.28 5.08
C LEU A 161 -14.26 -4.34 4.47
N PHE A 162 -14.01 -3.60 3.40
CA PHE A 162 -12.69 -3.53 2.78
C PHE A 162 -11.66 -2.95 3.75
N LEU A 163 -11.96 -1.85 4.43
CA LEU A 163 -11.10 -1.25 5.47
C LEU A 163 -10.84 -2.22 6.63
N ALA A 164 -11.89 -2.85 7.18
CA ALA A 164 -11.76 -3.82 8.26
C ALA A 164 -10.83 -4.98 7.86
N ARG A 165 -10.97 -5.49 6.62
CA ARG A 165 -10.05 -6.51 6.09
C ARG A 165 -8.61 -6.03 6.00
N GLN A 166 -8.37 -4.80 5.53
CA GLN A 166 -7.02 -4.23 5.50
C GLN A 166 -6.42 -4.12 6.90
N VAL A 167 -7.23 -3.73 7.89
CA VAL A 167 -6.80 -3.72 9.30
C VAL A 167 -6.40 -5.11 9.75
N THR A 168 -7.20 -6.15 9.50
CA THR A 168 -6.85 -7.54 9.87
C THR A 168 -5.71 -8.15 9.04
N GLU A 169 -5.38 -7.55 7.90
CA GLU A 169 -4.21 -7.91 7.09
C GLU A 169 -2.94 -7.32 7.67
N MET A 170 -3.02 -6.09 8.17
CA MET A 170 -1.91 -5.36 8.78
C MET A 170 -1.69 -5.72 10.25
N ASP A 171 -2.78 -5.94 10.99
CA ASP A 171 -2.81 -6.31 12.40
C ASP A 171 -3.44 -7.69 12.54
N ASP A 172 -2.60 -8.72 12.64
CA ASP A 172 -3.08 -10.08 12.80
C ASP A 172 -3.51 -10.40 14.24
N GLU A 173 -3.41 -9.46 15.19
CA GLU A 173 -4.02 -9.58 16.54
C GLU A 173 -5.53 -9.34 16.53
N ILE A 174 -6.06 -8.68 15.50
CA ILE A 174 -7.47 -8.28 15.44
C ILE A 174 -8.21 -9.21 14.48
N SER A 175 -9.29 -9.82 14.98
CA SER A 175 -10.17 -10.63 14.14
C SER A 175 -11.04 -9.75 13.23
N LEU A 176 -11.59 -10.33 12.17
CA LEU A 176 -12.46 -9.54 11.28
C LEU A 176 -13.72 -9.10 12.03
N GLU A 177 -14.21 -9.95 12.92
CA GLU A 177 -15.37 -9.76 13.76
C GLU A 177 -15.15 -8.60 14.73
N GLU A 178 -13.99 -8.57 15.40
CA GLU A 178 -13.58 -7.44 16.24
C GLU A 178 -13.49 -6.15 15.42
N ALA A 179 -12.83 -6.18 14.26
CA ALA A 179 -12.72 -5.01 13.39
C ALA A 179 -14.09 -4.49 12.89
N LEU A 180 -15.07 -5.37 12.70
CA LEU A 180 -16.41 -4.99 12.27
C LEU A 180 -17.21 -4.25 13.35
N ASP A 181 -16.88 -4.46 14.63
CA ASP A 181 -17.49 -3.76 15.76
C ASP A 181 -16.80 -2.42 16.09
N MET A 182 -15.72 -2.07 15.39
CA MET A 182 -14.96 -0.82 15.57
C MET A 182 -15.48 0.32 14.69
N THR A 183 -15.11 1.55 15.07
CA THR A 183 -15.34 2.75 14.26
C THR A 183 -14.28 2.92 13.17
N VAL A 184 -14.57 3.72 12.14
CA VAL A 184 -13.60 3.99 11.06
C VAL A 184 -12.34 4.67 11.62
N ASP A 185 -12.51 5.54 12.61
CA ASP A 185 -11.39 6.22 13.25
C ASP A 185 -10.49 5.25 14.04
N GLU A 186 -11.07 4.28 14.75
CA GLU A 186 -10.29 3.26 15.46
C GLU A 186 -9.52 2.35 14.49
N LEU A 187 -10.16 1.93 13.39
CA LEU A 187 -9.52 1.16 12.32
C LEU A 187 -8.36 1.95 11.69
N ASN A 188 -8.57 3.24 11.40
CA ASN A 188 -7.52 4.12 10.87
C ASN A 188 -6.36 4.31 11.86
N ALA A 189 -6.64 4.38 13.17
CA ALA A 189 -5.62 4.50 14.21
C ALA A 189 -4.77 3.23 14.31
N ILE A 190 -5.38 2.05 14.19
CA ILE A 190 -4.66 0.78 14.13
C ILE A 190 -3.75 0.73 12.91
N LEU A 191 -4.29 1.04 11.71
CA LEU A 191 -3.49 1.05 10.48
C LEU A 191 -2.24 1.90 10.65
N ARG A 192 -2.33 3.10 11.24
CA ARG A 192 -1.16 3.94 11.50
C ARG A 192 -0.18 3.36 12.51
N THR A 193 -0.70 2.83 13.60
CA THR A 193 0.15 2.29 14.67
C THR A 193 0.95 1.11 14.13
N ARG A 194 0.26 0.17 13.49
CA ARG A 194 0.93 -0.97 12.83
C ARG A 194 1.79 -0.54 11.66
N ALA A 195 1.39 0.48 10.91
CA ALA A 195 2.28 1.07 9.92
C ALA A 195 3.60 1.48 10.55
N THR A 196 3.59 2.22 11.67
CA THR A 196 4.86 2.65 12.29
C THR A 196 5.71 1.47 12.78
N GLU A 197 5.09 0.37 13.21
CA GLU A 197 5.77 -0.86 13.62
C GLU A 197 6.35 -1.63 12.42
N HIS A 198 5.54 -1.87 11.39
CA HIS A 198 5.94 -2.55 10.15
C HIS A 198 6.89 -1.71 9.30
N LYS A 199 6.76 -0.39 9.35
CA LYS A 199 7.65 0.60 8.71
C LYS A 199 9.08 0.38 9.17
N ALA A 200 9.33 0.02 10.43
CA ALA A 200 10.70 -0.22 10.90
C ALA A 200 11.38 -1.43 10.23
N VAL A 201 10.64 -2.50 9.98
CA VAL A 201 11.18 -3.74 9.38
C VAL A 201 11.25 -3.62 7.86
N ALA A 202 10.18 -3.14 7.23
CA ALA A 202 10.13 -2.93 5.78
C ALA A 202 11.06 -1.79 5.33
N HIS A 203 11.18 -0.68 6.08
CA HIS A 203 12.18 0.35 5.77
C HIS A 203 13.59 -0.14 5.95
N ALA A 204 13.90 -0.98 6.95
CA ALA A 204 15.26 -1.47 7.10
C ALA A 204 15.70 -2.27 5.85
N LEU A 205 14.82 -3.14 5.34
CA LEU A 205 15.06 -3.90 4.12
C LEU A 205 15.14 -3.00 2.88
N ARG A 206 14.21 -2.06 2.75
CA ARG A 206 14.14 -1.09 1.65
C ARG A 206 15.34 -0.15 1.62
N ASP A 207 15.68 0.45 2.76
CA ASP A 207 16.76 1.42 2.88
C ASP A 207 18.12 0.71 2.65
N GLN A 208 18.24 -0.56 3.05
CA GLN A 208 19.37 -1.38 2.68
C GLN A 208 19.44 -1.58 1.15
N PHE A 209 18.33 -1.97 0.51
CA PHE A 209 18.30 -2.14 -0.95
C PHE A 209 18.64 -0.83 -1.69
N LEU A 210 18.07 0.30 -1.27
CA LEU A 210 18.35 1.60 -1.89
C LEU A 210 19.81 2.00 -1.71
N ALA A 211 20.40 1.78 -0.53
CA ALA A 211 21.81 2.06 -0.28
C ALA A 211 22.73 1.17 -1.14
N GLU A 212 22.39 -0.12 -1.29
CA GLU A 212 23.13 -1.05 -2.14
C GLU A 212 22.99 -0.67 -3.63
N ARG A 213 21.80 -0.30 -4.07
CA ARG A 213 21.53 0.19 -5.43
C ARG A 213 22.35 1.44 -5.72
N ASP A 214 22.33 2.41 -4.82
CA ASP A 214 23.04 3.68 -4.99
C ASP A 214 24.56 3.47 -5.00
N ALA A 215 25.07 2.52 -4.20
CA ALA A 215 26.47 2.13 -4.23
C ALA A 215 26.87 1.50 -5.56
N VAL A 216 26.05 0.59 -6.10
CA VAL A 216 26.26 -0.01 -7.44
C VAL A 216 26.24 1.08 -8.50
N LEU A 217 25.23 1.95 -8.51
CA LEU A 217 25.14 3.03 -9.49
C LEU A 217 26.35 3.97 -9.44
N ALA A 218 26.81 4.34 -8.24
CA ALA A 218 27.98 5.20 -8.08
C ALA A 218 29.27 4.53 -8.62
N GLU A 219 29.49 3.25 -8.33
CA GLU A 219 30.64 2.50 -8.84
C GLU A 219 30.66 2.47 -10.38
N TYR A 220 29.54 2.13 -11.01
CA TYR A 220 29.45 2.08 -12.47
C TYR A 220 29.47 3.47 -13.11
N GLN A 221 28.95 4.49 -12.44
CA GLN A 221 29.00 5.86 -12.94
C GLN A 221 30.44 6.36 -13.06
N ASP A 222 31.28 6.10 -12.06
CA ASP A 222 32.71 6.46 -12.10
C ASP A 222 33.44 5.72 -13.24
N LEU A 223 33.14 4.43 -13.44
CA LEU A 223 33.72 3.63 -14.53
C LEU A 223 33.27 4.11 -15.92
N ILE A 224 31.98 4.37 -16.10
CA ILE A 224 31.43 4.90 -17.35
C ILE A 224 32.05 6.26 -17.65
N GLN A 225 32.16 7.14 -16.66
CA GLN A 225 32.74 8.47 -16.85
C GLN A 225 34.21 8.37 -17.26
N ALA A 226 35.00 7.50 -16.64
CA ALA A 226 36.40 7.27 -17.04
C ALA A 226 36.52 6.80 -18.50
N LEU A 227 35.65 5.90 -18.96
CA LEU A 227 35.63 5.43 -20.34
C LEU A 227 35.16 6.53 -21.32
N LEU A 228 34.21 7.37 -20.93
CA LEU A 228 33.77 8.52 -21.74
C LEU A 228 34.90 9.55 -21.92
N GLU A 229 35.68 9.84 -20.87
CA GLU A 229 36.85 10.73 -20.95
C GLU A 229 37.95 10.14 -21.84
N GLN A 230 38.16 8.83 -21.78
CA GLN A 230 39.06 8.14 -22.72
C GLN A 230 38.55 8.23 -24.16
N LEU A 231 37.25 8.05 -24.38
CA LEU A 231 36.65 8.14 -25.70
C LEU A 231 36.79 9.55 -26.31
N GLU A 232 36.67 10.60 -25.50
CA GLU A 232 36.84 12.00 -25.94
C GLU A 232 38.26 12.28 -26.47
N THR A 233 39.26 11.62 -25.89
CA THR A 233 40.68 11.84 -26.22
C THR A 233 41.29 10.75 -27.10
N ALA A 234 40.53 9.70 -27.42
CA ALA A 234 40.98 8.55 -28.20
C ALA A 234 41.04 8.82 -29.71
N GLU A 235 42.07 8.28 -30.36
CA GLU A 235 42.18 8.25 -31.81
C GLU A 235 41.05 7.40 -32.42
N PRO A 236 40.59 7.68 -33.66
CA PRO A 236 39.46 7.00 -34.28
C PRO A 236 39.57 5.47 -34.39
N GLU A 237 40.80 4.95 -34.36
CA GLU A 237 41.12 3.52 -34.41
C GLU A 237 40.89 2.79 -33.08
N ASP A 238 40.98 3.50 -31.95
CA ASP A 238 40.78 2.94 -30.60
C ASP A 238 39.33 3.11 -30.11
N GLN A 239 38.57 4.06 -30.68
CA GLN A 239 37.17 4.34 -30.33
C GLN A 239 36.24 3.10 -30.38
N PRO A 240 36.31 2.20 -31.38
CA PRO A 240 35.45 1.03 -31.41
C PRO A 240 35.67 0.07 -30.24
N ALA A 241 36.91 -0.03 -29.73
CA ALA A 241 37.22 -0.88 -28.58
C ALA A 241 36.63 -0.29 -27.30
N ILE A 242 36.77 1.02 -27.08
CA ILE A 242 36.22 1.73 -25.92
C ILE A 242 34.68 1.68 -25.94
N LEU A 243 34.05 1.81 -27.11
CA LEU A 243 32.59 1.67 -27.25
C LEU A 243 32.09 0.26 -26.93
N ALA A 244 32.86 -0.77 -27.28
CA ALA A 244 32.53 -2.15 -26.91
C ALA A 244 32.63 -2.34 -25.38
N GLU A 245 33.68 -1.81 -24.76
CA GLU A 245 33.85 -1.85 -23.30
C GLU A 245 32.74 -1.09 -22.56
N LEU A 246 32.31 0.06 -23.06
CA LEU A 246 31.13 0.78 -22.53
C LEU A 246 29.84 -0.03 -22.66
N ALA A 247 29.66 -0.78 -23.75
CA ALA A 247 28.49 -1.61 -23.96
C ALA A 247 28.47 -2.81 -22.98
N ASP A 248 29.62 -3.46 -22.79
CA ASP A 248 29.80 -4.55 -21.83
C ASP A 248 29.58 -4.04 -20.39
N LEU A 249 30.17 -2.90 -20.02
CA LEU A 249 29.99 -2.30 -18.70
C LEU A 249 28.52 -1.93 -18.42
N ARG A 250 27.79 -1.47 -19.44
CA ARG A 250 26.35 -1.21 -19.31
C ARG A 250 25.55 -2.50 -19.14
N ALA A 251 25.93 -3.58 -19.82
CA ALA A 251 25.29 -4.89 -19.63
C ALA A 251 25.55 -5.41 -18.20
N ASP A 252 26.79 -5.32 -17.72
CA ASP A 252 27.18 -5.70 -16.37
C ASP A 252 26.40 -4.91 -15.30
N LEU A 253 26.18 -3.60 -15.51
CA LEU A 253 25.35 -2.79 -14.62
C LEU A 253 23.91 -3.31 -14.56
N LEU A 254 23.31 -3.62 -15.71
CA LEU A 254 21.94 -4.14 -15.77
C LEU A 254 21.83 -5.49 -15.06
N ASP A 255 22.81 -6.37 -15.22
CA ASP A 255 22.87 -7.65 -14.54
C ASP A 255 23.06 -7.48 -13.02
N ALA A 256 23.92 -6.55 -12.59
CA ALA A 256 24.13 -6.24 -11.18
C ALA A 256 22.84 -5.73 -10.51
N LEU A 257 22.14 -4.79 -11.16
CA LEU A 257 20.85 -4.28 -10.68
C LEU A 257 19.76 -5.36 -10.70
N GLY A 258 19.77 -6.24 -11.72
CA GLY A 258 18.86 -7.38 -11.80
C GLY A 258 19.04 -8.35 -10.62
N ASN A 259 20.27 -8.72 -10.31
CA ASN A 259 20.57 -9.58 -9.16
C ASN A 259 20.15 -8.94 -7.83
N LEU A 260 20.42 -7.64 -7.67
CA LEU A 260 20.03 -6.90 -6.46
C LEU A 260 18.50 -6.87 -6.28
N ARG A 261 17.75 -6.65 -7.36
CA ARG A 261 16.29 -6.72 -7.36
C ARG A 261 15.82 -8.12 -6.96
N ASP A 262 16.38 -9.17 -7.56
CA ASP A 262 15.95 -10.54 -7.32
C ASP A 262 16.23 -10.96 -5.86
N GLU A 263 17.33 -10.50 -5.27
CA GLU A 263 17.64 -10.69 -3.85
C GLU A 263 16.63 -9.95 -2.95
N PHE A 264 16.30 -8.69 -3.27
CA PHE A 264 15.28 -7.93 -2.54
C PHE A 264 13.92 -8.62 -2.59
N LEU A 265 13.47 -9.06 -3.76
CA LEU A 265 12.20 -9.77 -3.92
C LEU A 265 12.17 -11.06 -3.10
N ALA A 266 13.27 -11.83 -3.09
CA ALA A 266 13.36 -13.05 -2.28
C ALA A 266 13.30 -12.77 -0.76
N GLN A 267 13.91 -11.67 -0.31
CA GLN A 267 13.85 -11.26 1.10
C GLN A 267 12.46 -10.73 1.48
N SER A 268 11.82 -9.95 0.61
CA SER A 268 10.44 -9.48 0.79
C SER A 268 9.46 -10.67 0.85
N GLU A 269 9.58 -11.63 -0.07
CA GLU A 269 8.75 -12.83 -0.09
C GLU A 269 8.90 -13.66 1.20
N ALA A 270 10.14 -13.84 1.68
CA ALA A 270 10.38 -14.57 2.92
C ALA A 270 9.71 -13.91 4.13
N LEU A 271 9.82 -12.58 4.24
CA LEU A 271 9.15 -11.81 5.29
C LEU A 271 7.62 -11.92 5.17
N ARG A 272 7.09 -11.86 3.94
CA ARG A 272 5.65 -12.00 3.70
C ARG A 272 5.13 -13.39 4.08
N LEU A 273 5.87 -14.45 3.75
CA LEU A 273 5.52 -15.82 4.13
C LEU A 273 5.53 -16.01 5.64
N GLU A 274 6.48 -15.39 6.36
CA GLU A 274 6.52 -15.42 7.82
C GLU A 274 5.27 -14.74 8.42
N MET A 275 4.92 -13.54 7.93
CA MET A 275 3.71 -12.83 8.35
C MET A 275 2.43 -13.63 8.05
N HIS A 276 2.29 -14.19 6.85
CA HIS A 276 1.15 -15.06 6.51
C HIS A 276 1.06 -16.31 7.39
N GLY A 277 2.21 -16.91 7.73
CA GLY A 277 2.26 -18.07 8.61
C GLY A 277 1.76 -17.77 10.02
N MET A 278 2.15 -16.62 10.58
CA MET A 278 1.65 -16.15 11.88
C MET A 278 0.15 -15.88 11.84
N ARG A 279 -0.34 -15.24 10.78
CA ARG A 279 -1.78 -14.99 10.57
C ARG A 279 -2.60 -16.28 10.54
N GLN A 280 -2.17 -17.30 9.79
CA GLN A 280 -2.91 -18.57 9.72
C GLN A 280 -3.05 -19.24 11.09
N GLN A 281 -2.00 -19.18 11.92
CA GLN A 281 -2.06 -19.72 13.28
C GLN A 281 -3.06 -18.98 14.15
N ARG A 282 -3.20 -17.65 13.96
CA ARG A 282 -4.18 -16.85 14.70
C ARG A 282 -5.61 -17.03 14.22
N ILE A 283 -5.84 -17.13 12.91
CA ILE A 283 -7.16 -17.48 12.37
C ILE A 283 -7.62 -18.82 12.95
N GLU A 284 -6.72 -19.80 13.06
CA GLU A 284 -7.03 -21.08 13.69
C GLU A 284 -7.36 -20.93 15.18
N ALA A 285 -6.64 -20.05 15.90
CA ALA A 285 -6.85 -19.80 17.32
C ALA A 285 -8.21 -19.14 17.61
N HIS A 286 -8.71 -18.27 16.73
CA HIS A 286 -9.97 -17.54 16.89
C HIS A 286 -11.16 -18.19 16.17
N ARG A 287 -10.99 -19.41 15.61
CA ARG A 287 -12.07 -20.08 14.86
C ARG A 287 -13.38 -20.15 15.65
N GLN A 288 -13.30 -20.41 16.95
CA GLN A 288 -14.49 -20.55 17.78
C GLN A 288 -15.20 -19.20 18.00
N ASP A 289 -14.46 -18.12 18.17
CA ASP A 289 -15.02 -16.78 18.32
C ASP A 289 -15.72 -16.31 17.01
N VAL A 290 -15.16 -16.72 15.86
CA VAL A 290 -15.79 -16.52 14.53
C VAL A 290 -17.12 -17.25 14.43
N GLU A 291 -17.17 -18.52 14.84
CA GLU A 291 -18.42 -19.31 14.84
C GLU A 291 -19.49 -18.66 15.72
N ASP A 292 -19.13 -18.24 16.93
CA ASP A 292 -20.03 -17.57 17.86
C ASP A 292 -20.56 -16.22 17.30
N PHE A 293 -19.69 -15.41 16.67
CA PHE A 293 -20.08 -14.15 16.05
C PHE A 293 -21.07 -14.33 14.87
N LEU A 294 -20.83 -15.34 14.03
CA LEU A 294 -21.72 -15.63 12.89
C LEU A 294 -23.12 -16.04 13.38
N ASP A 295 -23.20 -16.84 14.44
CA ASP A 295 -24.47 -17.24 15.06
C ASP A 295 -25.21 -16.02 15.64
N GLU A 296 -24.51 -15.10 16.30
CA GLU A 296 -25.10 -13.85 16.80
C GLU A 296 -25.60 -12.95 15.67
N MET A 297 -24.87 -12.87 14.56
CA MET A 297 -25.28 -12.10 13.38
C MET A 297 -26.51 -12.68 12.71
N GLU A 298 -26.62 -14.01 12.63
CA GLU A 298 -27.82 -14.65 12.09
C GLU A 298 -29.05 -14.38 12.97
N GLN A 299 -28.89 -14.45 14.30
CA GLN A 299 -29.96 -14.10 15.24
C GLN A 299 -30.41 -12.64 15.09
N ARG A 300 -29.46 -11.69 15.07
CA ARG A 300 -29.76 -10.26 14.84
C ARG A 300 -30.51 -10.03 13.53
N ARG A 301 -30.14 -10.76 12.47
CA ARG A 301 -30.80 -10.67 11.15
C ARG A 301 -32.24 -11.16 11.20
N GLN A 302 -32.49 -12.28 11.87
CA GLN A 302 -33.84 -12.83 12.06
C GLN A 302 -34.72 -11.85 12.86
N GLU A 303 -34.21 -11.33 13.98
CA GLU A 303 -34.92 -10.33 14.77
C GLU A 303 -35.25 -9.06 13.98
N MET A 304 -34.32 -8.58 13.14
CA MET A 304 -34.57 -7.44 12.27
C MET A 304 -35.63 -7.75 11.21
N GLN A 305 -35.60 -8.93 10.58
CA GLN A 305 -36.62 -9.35 9.62
C GLN A 305 -38.01 -9.42 10.27
N ASP A 306 -38.11 -9.97 11.48
CA ASP A 306 -39.35 -10.03 12.24
C ASP A 306 -39.87 -8.62 12.56
N ARG A 307 -39.01 -7.71 13.01
CA ARG A 307 -39.36 -6.31 13.24
C ARG A 307 -39.86 -5.61 11.97
N ILE A 308 -39.23 -5.85 10.83
CA ILE A 308 -39.65 -5.31 9.53
C ILE A 308 -41.03 -5.86 9.16
N ASN A 309 -41.23 -7.17 9.30
CA ASN A 309 -42.50 -7.82 9.02
C ASN A 309 -43.62 -7.27 9.91
N ASP A 310 -43.39 -7.15 11.21
CA ASP A 310 -44.35 -6.56 12.16
C ASP A 310 -44.69 -5.11 11.80
N PHE A 311 -43.70 -4.31 11.42
CA PHE A 311 -43.91 -2.93 10.99
C PHE A 311 -44.72 -2.83 9.70
N GLN A 312 -44.50 -3.73 8.74
CA GLN A 312 -45.22 -3.74 7.47
C GLN A 312 -46.66 -4.27 7.61
N HIS A 313 -46.89 -5.26 8.48
CA HIS A 313 -48.21 -5.87 8.70
C HIS A 313 -49.04 -5.14 9.77
N GLY A 314 -48.42 -4.35 10.65
CA GLY A 314 -49.07 -3.56 11.70
C GLY A 314 -49.61 -2.20 11.26
N ARG A 315 -49.37 -1.77 10.00
CA ARG A 315 -49.96 -0.53 9.46
C ARG A 315 -51.41 -0.78 9.03
N PRO A 316 -52.42 -0.07 9.58
CA PRO A 316 -53.77 -0.14 9.04
C PRO A 316 -53.75 0.32 7.58
N ARG A 317 -54.31 -0.49 6.69
CA ARG A 317 -54.46 -0.12 5.27
C ARG A 317 -55.37 1.12 5.18
N PRO A 318 -55.05 2.10 4.31
CA PRO A 318 -55.84 3.32 4.15
C PRO A 318 -57.28 3.05 3.74
#